data_AF-A0A2Z4GC87-F1
#
_entry.id   AF-A0A2Z4GC87-F1
#
_cell.length_a   1.000
_cell.length_b   1.000
_cell.length_c   1.000
_cell.angle_alpha   90.00
_cell.angle_beta   90.00
_cell.angle_gamma   90.00
#
_symmetry.space_group_name_H-M   'P 1'
#
loop_
_entity.id
_entity.type
_entity.pdbx_description
1 polymer ?
#
loop_
_entity_poly.entity_id
_entity_poly.type
_entity_poly.pdbx_seq_one_letter_code
_entity_poly.pdbx_strand_id
1 'polypeptide(L)'
;MKSPIVVLLFGIILSLGVDAQVVMKPADAGLQMFLGTDNDRPAVFGVDNEAVMIIDPSYGNIGVNTSFYTGNTLYYPTHAKFHIRTTSTGSNDGSGQGPQLLLDESSTTGYARLRFRNSSLVTTGFTQTGTEINELQGFRRYWDVAAFGGGDSEGEDKLNFFHSGFGNAMSIIGNGRVGINTTSPETTLDVNGFTKSGSESTAYKTKLVNVQETSNCTNNATESIALGVSEHRIISVDVLVNAGAGGWYGPGDRYDDHEYSYKVNGSNLEFNFAAVSGCQFIIRQYRILVTYSSTNLTY
;
A
#
# COMPACT_ATOMS: atom_id res chain seq x y z
N MET A 1 87.95 34.71 -35.36
CA MET A 1 87.49 34.37 -34.00
C MET A 1 86.71 35.56 -33.44
N LYS A 2 85.38 35.48 -33.43
CA LYS A 2 84.47 36.40 -32.74
C LYS A 2 83.49 35.52 -31.97
N SER A 3 83.47 35.69 -30.65
CA SER A 3 82.63 34.93 -29.72
C SER A 3 81.17 35.40 -29.81
N PRO A 4 80.16 34.52 -29.85
CA PRO A 4 78.78 34.94 -29.70
C PRO A 4 78.44 35.14 -28.22
N ILE A 5 77.64 36.18 -28.00
CA ILE A 5 77.05 36.61 -26.74
C ILE A 5 76.09 35.54 -26.22
N VAL A 6 76.31 35.08 -25.00
CA VAL A 6 75.39 34.22 -24.25
C VAL A 6 74.23 35.09 -23.77
N VAL A 7 73.05 34.90 -24.36
CA VAL A 7 71.79 35.48 -23.86
C VAL A 7 71.24 34.54 -22.80
N LEU A 8 71.29 34.97 -21.54
CA LEU A 8 70.70 34.27 -20.41
C LEU A 8 69.17 34.41 -20.49
N LEU A 9 68.47 33.32 -20.80
CA LEU A 9 67.01 33.25 -20.78
C LEU A 9 66.55 33.12 -19.33
N PHE A 10 66.13 34.22 -18.70
CA PHE A 10 65.48 34.18 -17.39
C PHE A 10 64.06 33.59 -17.57
N GLY A 11 63.92 32.32 -17.19
CA GLY A 11 62.62 31.65 -17.12
C GLY A 11 61.77 32.30 -16.03
N ILE A 12 60.71 33.00 -16.44
CA ILE A 12 59.63 33.39 -15.53
C ILE A 12 58.83 32.13 -15.23
N ILE A 13 59.04 31.55 -14.05
CA ILE A 13 58.14 30.55 -13.47
C ILE A 13 56.94 31.32 -12.92
N LEU A 14 55.87 31.38 -13.71
CA LEU A 14 54.55 31.81 -13.24
C LEU A 14 53.96 30.63 -12.45
N SER A 15 54.22 30.55 -11.15
CA SER A 15 53.49 29.62 -10.28
C SER A 15 52.11 30.21 -10.00
N LEU A 16 51.13 29.83 -10.82
CA LEU A 16 49.72 30.04 -10.52
C LEU A 16 49.31 29.04 -9.43
N GLY A 17 49.68 29.33 -8.18
CA GLY A 17 49.03 28.79 -7.00
C GLY A 17 47.73 29.55 -6.81
N VAL A 18 46.73 29.26 -7.64
CA VAL A 18 45.36 29.73 -7.44
C VAL A 18 44.54 28.48 -7.24
N ASP A 19 44.04 28.30 -6.01
CA ASP A 19 42.88 27.45 -5.78
C ASP A 19 41.82 27.90 -6.78
N ALA A 20 41.56 27.07 -7.80
CA ALA A 20 40.56 27.36 -8.81
C ALA A 20 39.19 27.24 -8.16
N GLN A 21 38.76 28.28 -7.47
CA GLN A 21 37.40 28.39 -6.96
C GLN A 21 36.51 28.81 -8.13
N VAL A 22 35.71 27.88 -8.63
CA VAL A 22 34.60 28.21 -9.52
C VAL A 22 33.54 28.95 -8.67
N VAL A 23 33.60 30.27 -8.67
CA VAL A 23 32.61 31.12 -7.99
C VAL A 23 31.43 31.33 -8.95
N MET A 24 30.38 30.53 -8.77
CA MET A 24 29.10 30.74 -9.44
C MET A 24 28.36 31.88 -8.73
N LYS A 25 28.19 33.02 -9.39
CA LYS A 25 27.35 34.11 -8.90
C LYS A 25 25.96 33.98 -9.53
N PRO A 26 24.85 34.13 -8.77
CA PRO A 26 23.53 34.22 -9.38
C PRO A 26 23.51 35.42 -10.33
N ALA A 27 23.11 35.19 -11.58
CA ALA A 27 22.93 36.26 -12.56
C ALA A 27 21.74 37.14 -12.14
N ASP A 28 21.93 38.45 -12.21
CA ASP A 28 20.84 39.41 -12.01
C ASP A 28 19.64 39.04 -12.90
N ALA A 29 18.47 38.95 -12.27
CA ALA A 29 17.16 38.58 -12.79
C ALA A 29 17.05 38.30 -14.31
N GLY A 30 17.20 37.02 -14.71
CA GLY A 30 16.66 36.54 -16.00
C GLY A 30 17.55 35.61 -16.82
N LEU A 31 18.83 35.45 -16.49
CA LEU A 31 19.72 34.48 -17.14
C LEU A 31 19.85 33.22 -16.27
N GLN A 32 19.17 32.15 -16.68
CA GLN A 32 19.38 30.83 -16.08
C GLN A 32 20.81 30.37 -16.37
N MET A 33 21.56 30.03 -15.33
CA MET A 33 22.88 29.43 -15.49
C MET A 33 22.70 27.97 -15.90
N PHE A 34 22.95 27.68 -17.17
CA PHE A 34 22.92 26.31 -17.69
C PHE A 34 24.23 25.62 -17.34
N LEU A 35 24.17 24.62 -16.46
CA LEU A 35 25.19 23.59 -16.38
C LEU A 35 24.85 22.56 -17.46
N GLY A 36 25.15 22.93 -18.71
CA GLY A 36 24.96 22.07 -19.86
C GLY A 36 26.11 21.08 -19.95
N THR A 37 25.76 19.83 -20.19
CA THR A 37 26.68 18.82 -20.70
C THR A 37 26.38 18.59 -22.18
N ASP A 38 27.32 18.02 -22.92
CA ASP A 38 26.99 17.45 -24.21
C ASP A 38 25.98 16.30 -24.02
N ASN A 39 25.18 16.00 -25.04
CA ASN A 39 24.02 15.08 -24.98
C ASN A 39 24.33 13.66 -24.45
N ASP A 40 25.61 13.33 -24.20
CA ASP A 40 26.07 12.00 -23.80
C ASP A 40 26.77 11.97 -22.42
N ARG A 41 26.88 13.09 -21.70
CA ARG A 41 27.55 13.11 -20.38
C ARG A 41 26.64 13.71 -19.31
N PRO A 42 26.50 13.12 -18.12
CA PRO A 42 25.72 13.74 -17.05
C PRO A 42 26.52 14.83 -16.34
N ALA A 43 25.83 15.82 -15.77
CA ALA A 43 26.48 16.78 -14.89
C ALA A 43 26.71 16.12 -13.52
N VAL A 44 27.97 16.08 -13.08
CA VAL A 44 28.35 15.43 -11.82
C VAL A 44 28.79 16.49 -10.82
N PHE A 45 28.15 16.49 -9.65
CA PHE A 45 28.66 17.19 -8.47
C PHE A 45 29.26 16.14 -7.55
N GLY A 46 30.53 16.32 -7.21
CA GLY A 46 31.30 15.33 -6.47
C GLY A 46 32.32 15.99 -5.55
N VAL A 47 32.92 15.17 -4.70
CA VAL A 47 34.12 15.51 -3.94
C VAL A 47 35.24 14.59 -4.40
N ASP A 48 36.40 15.17 -4.75
CA ASP A 48 37.52 14.46 -5.39
C ASP A 48 37.11 13.67 -6.64
N ASN A 49 37.35 12.35 -6.65
CA ASN A 49 37.01 11.43 -7.74
C ASN A 49 35.66 10.72 -7.52
N GLU A 50 34.85 11.13 -6.55
CA GLU A 50 33.57 10.49 -6.23
C GLU A 50 32.38 11.38 -6.61
N ALA A 51 31.47 10.84 -7.43
CA ALA A 51 30.21 11.47 -7.78
C ALA A 51 29.22 11.42 -6.60
N VAL A 52 28.77 12.58 -6.10
CA VAL A 52 27.76 12.69 -5.03
C VAL A 52 26.35 12.83 -5.60
N MET A 53 26.20 13.66 -6.64
CA MET A 53 24.94 13.91 -7.34
C MET A 53 25.17 13.90 -8.84
N ILE A 54 24.37 13.13 -9.56
CA ILE A 54 24.39 13.01 -11.01
C ILE A 54 23.07 13.55 -11.54
N ILE A 55 23.14 14.54 -12.42
CA ILE A 55 21.99 15.08 -13.15
C ILE A 55 22.10 14.58 -14.59
N ASP A 56 21.25 13.64 -14.97
CA ASP A 56 21.21 13.08 -16.31
C ASP A 56 20.09 13.74 -17.13
N PRO A 57 20.42 14.52 -18.18
CA PRO A 57 19.43 15.19 -19.01
C PRO A 57 18.61 14.21 -19.87
N SER A 58 19.09 12.99 -20.08
CA SER A 58 18.46 12.00 -20.97
C SER A 58 17.18 11.41 -20.40
N TYR A 59 17.06 11.39 -19.06
CA TYR A 59 15.93 10.77 -18.36
C TYR A 59 15.29 11.68 -17.30
N GLY A 60 15.78 12.91 -17.12
CA GLY A 60 15.29 13.83 -16.08
C GLY A 60 15.52 13.30 -14.65
N ASN A 61 16.44 12.36 -14.48
CA ASN A 61 16.68 11.69 -13.20
C ASN A 61 17.80 12.41 -12.44
N ILE A 62 17.55 12.70 -11.17
CA ILE A 62 18.59 13.08 -10.21
C ILE A 62 18.95 11.82 -9.43
N GLY A 63 20.14 11.31 -9.70
CA GLY A 63 20.72 10.21 -8.95
C GLY A 63 21.60 10.75 -7.82
N VAL A 64 21.27 10.41 -6.57
CA VAL A 64 22.19 10.59 -5.44
C VAL A 64 22.81 9.23 -5.15
N ASN A 65 24.11 9.11 -5.44
CA ASN A 65 24.86 7.86 -5.22
C ASN A 65 24.29 6.63 -5.97
N THR A 66 23.76 6.81 -7.20
CA THR A 66 23.01 5.76 -7.92
C THR A 66 23.86 4.78 -8.72
N SER A 67 25.11 5.12 -9.03
CA SER A 67 26.18 4.26 -9.55
C SER A 67 27.33 5.19 -10.02
N PHE A 68 28.54 4.67 -10.16
CA PHE A 68 29.63 5.41 -10.82
C PHE A 68 30.49 4.48 -11.66
N TYR A 69 31.07 5.00 -12.74
CA TYR A 69 32.03 4.29 -13.57
C TYR A 69 33.45 4.55 -13.07
N THR A 70 34.25 3.50 -12.93
CA THR A 70 35.71 3.58 -12.91
C THR A 70 36.24 2.83 -14.14
N GLY A 71 36.84 3.55 -15.10
CA GLY A 71 37.13 2.99 -16.42
C GLY A 71 35.86 2.46 -17.11
N ASN A 72 35.89 1.22 -17.59
CA ASN A 72 34.74 0.54 -18.21
C ASN A 72 33.90 -0.29 -17.22
N THR A 73 34.14 -0.19 -15.92
CA THR A 73 33.44 -0.99 -14.90
C THR A 73 32.43 -0.12 -14.15
N LEU A 74 31.17 -0.54 -14.14
CA LEU A 74 30.07 0.09 -13.42
C LEU A 74 30.04 -0.41 -11.97
N TYR A 75 30.19 0.49 -11.01
CA TYR A 75 30.13 0.20 -9.58
C TYR A 75 28.82 0.68 -8.96
N TYR A 76 28.27 -0.14 -8.07
CA TYR A 76 27.14 0.21 -7.22
C TYR A 76 27.64 0.37 -5.79
N PRO A 77 27.45 1.53 -5.14
CA PRO A 77 27.77 1.70 -3.74
C PRO A 77 26.89 0.74 -2.92
N THR A 78 27.48 0.12 -1.89
CA THR A 78 26.77 -0.83 -1.02
C THR A 78 25.58 -0.21 -0.30
N HIS A 79 25.57 1.13 -0.11
CA HIS A 79 24.44 1.89 0.43
C HIS A 79 24.26 3.23 -0.32
N ALA A 80 23.25 3.34 -1.19
CA ALA A 80 22.76 4.64 -1.63
C ALA A 80 21.85 5.20 -0.52
N LYS A 81 22.18 6.38 0.02
CA LYS A 81 21.39 7.04 1.06
C LYS A 81 20.90 8.37 0.54
N PHE A 82 19.59 8.48 0.32
CA PHE A 82 18.93 9.76 0.15
C PHE A 82 18.48 10.26 1.52
N HIS A 83 19.06 11.36 1.99
CA HIS A 83 18.75 11.94 3.29
C HIS A 83 18.22 13.36 3.09
N ILE A 84 16.93 13.55 3.33
CA ILE A 84 16.32 14.88 3.40
C ILE A 84 16.34 15.31 4.86
N ARG A 85 17.07 16.38 5.19
CA ARG A 85 16.93 17.09 6.46
C ARG A 85 16.45 18.49 6.17
N THR A 86 15.40 18.91 6.87
CA THR A 86 14.95 20.30 6.84
C THR A 86 14.93 20.85 8.27
N THR A 87 15.15 22.16 8.39
CA THR A 87 15.05 22.91 9.65
C THR A 87 13.90 23.92 9.62
N SER A 88 13.00 23.82 8.63
CA SER A 88 12.05 24.87 8.29
C SER A 88 10.64 24.68 8.86
N THR A 89 9.98 25.81 9.10
CA THR A 89 8.59 25.98 9.53
C THR A 89 7.68 26.50 8.39
N GLY A 90 7.61 25.86 7.21
CA GLY A 90 6.70 26.37 6.17
C GLY A 90 6.17 25.39 5.11
N SER A 91 4.84 25.27 5.04
CA SER A 91 4.03 25.19 3.81
C SER A 91 2.59 25.70 4.03
N ASN A 92 1.79 25.74 2.95
CA ASN A 92 0.47 26.38 2.82
C ASN A 92 -0.72 25.57 3.40
N ASP A 93 -0.48 24.52 4.18
CA ASP A 93 -1.55 23.72 4.82
C ASP A 93 -2.09 24.36 6.12
N GLY A 94 -1.58 25.54 6.49
CA GLY A 94 -1.92 26.23 7.73
C GLY A 94 -1.25 25.64 8.98
N SER A 95 -0.48 24.55 8.86
CA SER A 95 0.24 23.92 9.98
C SER A 95 1.66 24.49 10.16
N GLY A 96 2.17 25.19 9.15
CA GLY A 96 3.53 25.72 9.15
C GLY A 96 4.59 24.64 8.95
N GLN A 97 4.26 23.48 8.37
CA GLN A 97 5.22 22.44 8.01
C GLN A 97 4.89 21.87 6.64
N GLY A 98 5.86 21.87 5.71
CA GLY A 98 5.71 21.26 4.40
C GLY A 98 6.07 19.79 4.37
N PRO A 99 5.62 19.04 3.34
CA PRO A 99 6.08 17.68 3.16
C PRO A 99 7.59 17.69 2.90
N GLN A 100 8.32 16.85 3.64
CA GLN A 100 9.75 16.66 3.40
C GLN A 100 9.99 15.97 2.04
N LEU A 101 9.02 15.17 1.59
CA LEU A 101 8.98 14.55 0.28
C LEU A 101 7.59 14.77 -0.32
N LEU A 102 7.52 15.58 -1.37
CA LEU A 102 6.32 15.72 -2.19
C LEU A 102 6.43 14.76 -3.38
N LEU A 103 5.45 13.89 -3.52
CA LEU A 103 5.23 13.10 -4.73
C LEU A 103 3.99 13.68 -5.40
N ASP A 104 4.17 14.31 -6.55
CA ASP A 104 3.09 14.96 -7.31
C ASP A 104 2.88 14.21 -8.62
N GLU A 105 1.63 13.99 -8.99
CA GLU A 105 1.23 13.28 -10.20
C GLU A 105 0.25 14.16 -10.98
N SER A 106 0.70 14.59 -12.16
CA SER A 106 -0.02 15.57 -12.97
C SER A 106 -1.21 15.00 -13.74
N SER A 107 -1.32 13.67 -13.86
CA SER A 107 -2.44 13.04 -14.55
C SER A 107 -3.67 12.94 -13.66
N THR A 108 -4.85 13.20 -14.24
CA THR A 108 -6.14 13.16 -13.53
C THR A 108 -6.57 11.76 -13.10
N THR A 109 -5.83 10.72 -13.51
CA THR A 109 -6.12 9.31 -13.18
C THR A 109 -4.91 8.57 -12.62
N GLY A 110 -3.75 9.24 -12.55
CA GLY A 110 -2.51 8.65 -12.08
C GLY A 110 -2.43 8.66 -10.57
N TYR A 111 -1.60 7.78 -10.05
CA TYR A 111 -1.27 7.76 -8.63
C TYR A 111 0.16 8.24 -8.46
N ALA A 112 0.35 9.22 -7.58
CA ALA A 112 1.66 9.49 -7.02
C ALA A 112 2.10 8.27 -6.21
N ARG A 113 3.32 7.77 -6.43
CA ARG A 113 3.74 6.47 -5.88
C ARG A 113 5.18 6.44 -5.38
N LEU A 114 5.36 5.76 -4.25
CA LEU A 114 6.64 5.24 -3.81
C LEU A 114 6.68 3.73 -4.08
N ARG A 115 7.64 3.29 -4.89
CA ARG A 115 7.78 1.89 -5.30
C ARG A 115 8.95 1.20 -4.59
N PHE A 116 8.68 0.03 -4.05
CA PHE A 116 9.65 -0.88 -3.46
C PHE A 116 9.82 -2.09 -4.39
N ARG A 117 11.02 -2.25 -4.95
CA ARG A 117 11.38 -3.41 -5.76
C ARG A 117 12.79 -3.87 -5.40
N ASN A 118 12.98 -5.18 -5.39
CA ASN A 118 14.33 -5.73 -5.43
C ASN A 118 14.77 -5.78 -6.90
N SER A 119 16.08 -5.71 -7.11
CA SER A 119 16.69 -5.88 -8.42
C SER A 119 17.93 -6.76 -8.30
N SER A 120 18.31 -7.40 -9.39
CA SER A 120 19.56 -8.16 -9.51
C SER A 120 20.34 -7.69 -10.73
N LEU A 121 21.66 -7.76 -10.63
CA LEU A 121 22.53 -7.60 -11.78
C LEU A 121 22.46 -8.85 -12.65
N VAL A 122 22.19 -8.67 -13.93
CA VAL A 122 22.17 -9.73 -14.94
C VAL A 122 23.18 -9.36 -16.01
N THR A 123 24.08 -10.28 -16.33
CA THR A 123 25.00 -10.12 -17.46
C THR A 123 24.21 -10.26 -18.76
N THR A 124 24.06 -9.17 -19.50
CA THR A 124 23.33 -9.15 -20.78
C THR A 124 24.25 -9.32 -21.98
N GLY A 125 25.57 -9.22 -21.77
CA GLY A 125 26.56 -9.50 -22.80
C GLY A 125 27.99 -9.27 -22.32
N PHE A 126 28.90 -9.22 -23.29
CA PHE A 126 30.31 -8.93 -23.07
C PHE A 126 30.76 -7.87 -24.09
N THR A 127 31.67 -6.99 -23.69
CA THR A 127 32.36 -6.08 -24.62
C THR A 127 33.28 -6.88 -25.56
N GLN A 128 33.75 -6.25 -26.64
CA GLN A 128 34.71 -6.89 -27.57
C GLN A 128 36.04 -7.28 -26.87
N THR A 129 36.35 -6.70 -25.72
CA THR A 129 37.51 -7.03 -24.89
C THR A 129 37.20 -8.05 -23.79
N GLY A 130 35.99 -8.63 -23.78
CA GLY A 130 35.58 -9.68 -22.83
C GLY A 130 35.10 -9.19 -21.47
N THR A 131 34.83 -7.90 -21.29
CA THR A 131 34.30 -7.35 -20.03
C THR A 131 32.79 -7.58 -19.96
N GLU A 132 32.28 -8.09 -18.84
CA GLU A 132 30.83 -8.27 -18.63
C GLU A 132 30.08 -6.94 -18.72
N ILE A 133 28.96 -6.97 -19.45
CA ILE A 133 27.96 -5.91 -19.47
C ILE A 133 26.84 -6.36 -18.53
N ASN A 134 26.72 -5.71 -17.39
CA ASN A 134 25.74 -6.05 -16.37
C ASN A 134 24.63 -4.98 -16.30
N GLU A 135 23.38 -5.42 -16.44
CA GLU A 135 22.21 -4.56 -16.30
C GLU A 135 21.48 -4.85 -15.00
N LEU A 136 20.99 -3.80 -14.34
CA LEU A 136 20.15 -3.94 -13.17
C LEU A 136 18.72 -4.29 -13.60
N GLN A 137 18.33 -5.55 -13.48
CA GLN A 137 16.98 -6.00 -13.79
C GLN A 137 16.13 -6.08 -12.51
N GLY A 138 15.01 -5.37 -12.49
CA GLY A 138 14.05 -5.43 -11.39
C GLY A 138 13.29 -6.75 -11.38
N PHE A 139 13.06 -7.32 -10.19
CA PHE A 139 12.11 -8.43 -10.07
C PHE A 139 10.71 -7.97 -10.52
N ARG A 140 9.95 -8.89 -11.10
CA ARG A 140 8.56 -8.63 -11.57
C ARG A 140 7.61 -8.25 -10.42
N ARG A 141 7.95 -8.60 -9.19
CA ARG A 141 7.18 -8.33 -7.98
C ARG A 141 7.67 -7.04 -7.33
N TYR A 142 6.73 -6.14 -7.05
CA TYR A 142 6.98 -4.89 -6.37
C TYR A 142 5.79 -4.53 -5.49
N TRP A 143 6.06 -3.65 -4.53
CA TRP A 143 5.05 -3.00 -3.71
C TRP A 143 5.01 -1.52 -4.03
N ASP A 144 3.82 -0.96 -4.11
CA ASP A 144 3.62 0.48 -4.20
C ASP A 144 2.84 0.96 -2.98
N VAL A 145 3.29 2.08 -2.40
CA VAL A 145 2.44 2.96 -1.60
C VAL A 145 2.04 4.10 -2.52
N ALA A 146 0.75 4.18 -2.84
CA ALA A 146 0.27 5.02 -3.93
C ALA A 146 -0.96 5.82 -3.49
N ALA A 147 -0.95 7.12 -3.74
CA ALA A 147 -2.06 8.02 -3.42
C ALA A 147 -2.64 8.66 -4.69
N PHE A 148 -3.95 8.84 -4.69
CA PHE A 148 -4.72 9.55 -5.69
C PHE A 148 -5.67 10.50 -4.96
N GLY A 149 -5.53 11.80 -5.23
CA GLY A 149 -6.34 12.87 -4.64
C GLY A 149 -7.08 13.70 -5.69
N GLY A 150 -7.41 13.08 -6.82
CA GLY A 150 -8.01 13.73 -7.99
C GLY A 150 -9.41 13.20 -8.30
N GLY A 151 -10.10 12.58 -7.35
CA GLY A 151 -11.45 12.06 -7.55
C GLY A 151 -12.48 13.17 -7.72
N ASP A 152 -13.61 12.88 -8.36
CA ASP A 152 -14.73 13.82 -8.51
C ASP A 152 -15.48 14.03 -7.17
N SER A 153 -15.21 13.17 -6.17
CA SER A 153 -15.69 13.30 -4.80
C SER A 153 -14.67 12.77 -3.79
N GLU A 154 -14.79 13.17 -2.52
CA GLU A 154 -13.93 12.67 -1.43
C GLU A 154 -13.94 11.13 -1.32
N GLY A 155 -15.01 10.46 -1.74
CA GLY A 155 -15.08 8.99 -1.73
C GLY A 155 -14.21 8.31 -2.79
N GLU A 156 -13.75 9.06 -3.78
CA GLU A 156 -12.96 8.56 -4.91
C GLU A 156 -11.46 8.74 -4.74
N ASP A 157 -11.03 9.60 -3.82
CA ASP A 157 -9.63 9.69 -3.40
C ASP A 157 -9.20 8.41 -2.70
N LYS A 158 -7.94 7.99 -2.90
CA LYS A 158 -7.43 6.70 -2.43
C LYS A 158 -5.98 6.77 -2.00
N LEU A 159 -5.66 6.14 -0.88
CA LEU A 159 -4.33 5.68 -0.51
C LEU A 159 -4.32 4.15 -0.55
N ASN A 160 -3.40 3.57 -1.33
CA ASN A 160 -3.33 2.13 -1.55
C ASN A 160 -1.97 1.56 -1.12
N PHE A 161 -2.03 0.38 -0.50
CA PHE A 161 -0.91 -0.54 -0.37
C PHE A 161 -1.09 -1.64 -1.41
N PHE A 162 -0.34 -1.52 -2.51
CA PHE A 162 -0.49 -2.37 -3.70
C PHE A 162 0.66 -3.35 -3.82
N HIS A 163 0.36 -4.58 -4.21
CA HIS A 163 1.35 -5.57 -4.64
C HIS A 163 1.07 -6.01 -6.07
N SER A 164 2.11 -6.04 -6.92
CA SER A 164 1.94 -6.32 -8.35
C SER A 164 1.38 -7.71 -8.68
N GLY A 165 1.43 -8.65 -7.74
CA GLY A 165 0.91 -10.00 -7.92
C GLY A 165 -0.58 -10.19 -7.59
N PHE A 166 -1.17 -9.34 -6.76
CA PHE A 166 -2.56 -9.52 -6.30
C PHE A 166 -3.36 -8.23 -6.11
N GLY A 167 -2.80 -7.07 -6.45
CA GLY A 167 -3.51 -5.80 -6.41
C GLY A 167 -3.44 -5.10 -5.06
N ASN A 168 -4.49 -4.37 -4.71
CA ASN A 168 -4.58 -3.62 -3.46
C ASN A 168 -4.79 -4.56 -2.28
N ALA A 169 -3.76 -4.67 -1.43
CA ALA A 169 -3.84 -5.41 -0.17
C ALA A 169 -4.72 -4.65 0.85
N MET A 170 -4.53 -3.33 0.88
CA MET A 170 -5.25 -2.39 1.73
C MET A 170 -5.50 -1.10 0.96
N SER A 171 -6.67 -0.51 1.15
CA SER A 171 -7.08 0.77 0.60
C SER A 171 -7.67 1.63 1.70
N ILE A 172 -7.36 2.92 1.69
CA ILE A 172 -8.00 3.94 2.50
C ILE A 172 -8.61 4.93 1.52
N ILE A 173 -9.92 5.11 1.53
CA ILE A 173 -10.59 6.06 0.63
C ILE A 173 -10.72 7.43 1.30
N GLY A 174 -10.95 8.51 0.56
CA GLY A 174 -10.84 9.88 1.09
C GLY A 174 -11.84 10.22 2.21
N ASN A 175 -12.94 9.48 2.36
CA ASN A 175 -13.82 9.58 3.53
C ASN A 175 -13.30 8.85 4.79
N GLY A 176 -12.07 8.33 4.77
CA GLY A 176 -11.38 7.70 5.90
C GLY A 176 -11.68 6.22 6.11
N ARG A 177 -12.52 5.59 5.28
CA ARG A 177 -12.82 4.15 5.40
C ARG A 177 -11.64 3.30 4.95
N VAL A 178 -11.37 2.23 5.68
CA VAL A 178 -10.28 1.28 5.43
C VAL A 178 -10.84 -0.03 4.88
N GLY A 179 -10.39 -0.41 3.69
CA GLY A 179 -10.63 -1.71 3.09
C GLY A 179 -9.40 -2.61 3.19
N ILE A 180 -9.57 -3.87 3.60
CA ILE A 180 -8.56 -4.93 3.48
C ILE A 180 -9.10 -5.95 2.49
N ASN A 181 -8.35 -6.17 1.40
CA ASN A 181 -8.77 -6.99 0.26
C ASN A 181 -10.08 -6.50 -0.41
N THR A 182 -10.37 -5.20 -0.29
CA THR A 182 -11.46 -4.49 -0.97
C THR A 182 -11.01 -3.04 -1.23
N THR A 183 -11.46 -2.46 -2.34
CA THR A 183 -11.14 -1.07 -2.72
C THR A 183 -12.34 -0.13 -2.60
N SER A 184 -13.49 -0.67 -2.18
CA SER A 184 -14.76 0.03 -2.00
C SER A 184 -15.37 -0.35 -0.65
N PRO A 185 -14.73 0.05 0.47
CA PRO A 185 -15.21 -0.32 1.81
C PRO A 185 -16.60 0.27 2.11
N GLU A 186 -17.53 -0.59 2.52
CA GLU A 186 -18.91 -0.18 2.82
C GLU A 186 -19.08 0.39 4.24
N THR A 187 -18.13 0.09 5.12
CA THR A 187 -18.10 0.54 6.52
C THR A 187 -16.73 1.14 6.86
N THR A 188 -16.56 1.66 8.08
CA THR A 188 -15.28 2.27 8.52
C THR A 188 -14.09 1.32 8.39
N LEU A 189 -14.30 0.03 8.68
CA LEU A 189 -13.32 -1.03 8.45
C LEU A 189 -14.03 -2.21 7.77
N ASP A 190 -13.68 -2.44 6.51
CA ASP A 190 -14.23 -3.54 5.71
C ASP A 190 -13.13 -4.55 5.40
N VAL A 191 -13.26 -5.75 5.95
CA VAL A 191 -12.32 -6.85 5.72
C VAL A 191 -13.00 -7.90 4.85
N ASN A 192 -12.63 -7.94 3.58
CA ASN A 192 -13.11 -8.96 2.66
C ASN A 192 -12.27 -10.25 2.77
N GLY A 193 -12.45 -10.96 3.89
CA GLY A 193 -11.73 -12.19 4.18
C GLY A 193 -12.04 -12.75 5.56
N PHE A 194 -11.27 -13.76 5.97
CA PHE A 194 -11.27 -14.30 7.34
C PHE A 194 -10.24 -13.54 8.18
N THR A 195 -10.56 -13.34 9.46
CA THR A 195 -9.65 -12.76 10.45
C THR A 195 -9.08 -13.85 11.35
N LYS A 196 -7.80 -13.73 11.72
CA LYS A 196 -7.13 -14.63 12.65
C LYS A 196 -6.46 -13.80 13.74
N SER A 197 -6.71 -14.14 15.00
CA SER A 197 -6.15 -13.43 16.16
C SER A 197 -5.28 -14.39 16.98
N GLY A 198 -3.98 -14.45 16.68
CA GLY A 198 -3.02 -15.35 17.32
C GLY A 198 -2.50 -16.45 16.38
N SER A 199 -1.30 -16.99 16.64
CA SER A 199 -0.65 -17.97 15.75
C SER A 199 -1.38 -19.31 15.69
N GLU A 200 -1.96 -19.75 16.82
CA GLU A 200 -2.63 -21.05 16.94
C GLU A 200 -4.11 -21.01 16.54
N SER A 201 -4.67 -19.83 16.31
CA SER A 201 -6.09 -19.70 15.97
C SER A 201 -6.39 -20.13 14.54
N THR A 202 -7.52 -20.79 14.34
CA THR A 202 -8.11 -20.95 13.00
C THR A 202 -8.70 -19.62 12.57
N ALA A 203 -8.48 -19.21 11.31
CA ALA A 203 -9.09 -17.99 10.79
C ALA A 203 -10.62 -18.15 10.78
N TYR A 204 -11.34 -17.11 11.18
CA TYR A 204 -12.79 -17.13 11.32
C TYR A 204 -13.42 -15.86 10.75
N LYS A 205 -14.73 -15.92 10.50
CA LYS A 205 -15.55 -14.80 10.06
C LYS A 205 -16.88 -14.84 10.79
N THR A 206 -17.44 -13.68 11.04
CA THR A 206 -18.80 -13.52 11.58
C THR A 206 -19.73 -13.06 10.47
N LYS A 207 -20.92 -13.63 10.41
CA LYS A 207 -21.99 -13.24 9.49
C LYS A 207 -23.26 -12.98 10.30
N LEU A 208 -23.87 -11.82 10.11
CA LEU A 208 -25.21 -11.54 10.61
C LEU A 208 -26.22 -11.86 9.50
N VAL A 209 -27.09 -12.81 9.74
CA VAL A 209 -28.29 -13.06 8.93
C VAL A 209 -29.44 -12.31 9.61
N ASN A 210 -29.89 -11.24 8.98
CA ASN A 210 -31.03 -10.45 9.44
C ASN A 210 -32.09 -10.49 8.35
N VAL A 211 -33.22 -11.14 8.63
CA VAL A 211 -34.30 -11.29 7.64
C VAL A 211 -35.62 -11.00 8.33
N GLN A 212 -36.51 -10.35 7.58
CA GLN A 212 -37.90 -10.13 7.96
C GLN A 212 -38.77 -11.18 7.26
N GLU A 213 -38.97 -12.31 7.91
CA GLU A 213 -39.95 -13.31 7.47
C GLU A 213 -40.98 -13.48 8.57
N THR A 214 -42.26 -13.51 8.17
CA THR A 214 -43.35 -13.81 9.09
C THR A 214 -43.63 -15.29 9.00
N SER A 215 -43.15 -16.05 9.98
CA SER A 215 -43.39 -17.49 10.05
C SER A 215 -44.39 -17.76 11.18
N ASN A 216 -45.53 -18.34 10.82
CA ASN A 216 -46.56 -18.72 11.79
C ASN A 216 -46.16 -20.05 12.42
N CYS A 217 -46.08 -20.11 13.75
CA CYS A 217 -45.97 -21.39 14.43
C CYS A 217 -47.29 -22.18 14.25
N THR A 218 -47.27 -23.25 13.47
CA THR A 218 -48.23 -24.34 13.70
C THR A 218 -47.59 -25.36 14.64
N ASN A 219 -48.39 -26.13 15.38
CA ASN A 219 -47.86 -27.15 16.30
C ASN A 219 -46.84 -28.06 15.57
N ASN A 220 -45.62 -28.17 16.12
CA ASN A 220 -44.50 -28.91 15.53
C ASN A 220 -44.06 -28.41 14.15
N ALA A 221 -44.27 -27.13 13.83
CA ALA A 221 -43.70 -26.52 12.64
C ALA A 221 -42.17 -26.47 12.75
N THR A 222 -41.51 -26.73 11.63
CA THR A 222 -40.08 -26.52 11.45
C THR A 222 -39.89 -25.43 10.41
N GLU A 223 -39.05 -24.44 10.72
CA GLU A 223 -38.62 -23.42 9.78
C GLU A 223 -37.14 -23.60 9.48
N SER A 224 -36.75 -23.51 8.20
CA SER A 224 -35.37 -23.72 7.78
C SER A 224 -34.80 -22.46 7.13
N ILE A 225 -33.68 -21.99 7.66
CA ILE A 225 -33.04 -20.74 7.23
C ILE A 225 -31.64 -21.05 6.71
N ALA A 226 -31.38 -20.70 5.46
CA ALA A 226 -30.08 -20.93 4.83
C ALA A 226 -28.99 -20.05 5.47
N LEU A 227 -28.00 -20.67 6.09
CA LEU A 227 -26.83 -19.97 6.63
C LEU A 227 -25.79 -19.67 5.54
N GLY A 228 -25.80 -20.45 4.46
CA GLY A 228 -24.85 -20.33 3.35
C GLY A 228 -23.43 -20.73 3.73
N VAL A 229 -23.28 -21.47 4.82
CA VAL A 229 -22.02 -22.05 5.32
C VAL A 229 -22.31 -23.48 5.78
N SER A 230 -21.38 -24.39 5.52
CA SER A 230 -21.47 -25.79 5.95
C SER A 230 -21.34 -25.90 7.47
N GLU A 231 -22.12 -26.79 8.09
CA GLU A 231 -22.08 -27.12 9.51
C GLU A 231 -20.69 -27.50 10.02
N HIS A 232 -19.88 -28.13 9.17
CA HIS A 232 -18.50 -28.49 9.52
C HIS A 232 -17.59 -27.28 9.71
N ARG A 233 -18.04 -26.07 9.36
CA ARG A 233 -17.30 -24.82 9.54
C ARG A 233 -17.90 -23.93 10.62
N ILE A 234 -19.11 -24.23 11.10
CA ILE A 234 -19.79 -23.41 12.09
C ILE A 234 -19.15 -23.65 13.46
N ILE A 235 -18.71 -22.57 14.10
CA ILE A 235 -18.13 -22.57 15.45
C ILE A 235 -19.22 -22.26 16.47
N SER A 236 -20.05 -21.25 16.18
CA SER A 236 -21.18 -20.86 17.03
C SER A 236 -22.30 -20.23 16.21
N VAL A 237 -23.51 -20.36 16.72
CA VAL A 237 -24.70 -19.68 16.21
C VAL A 237 -25.44 -19.08 17.40
N ASP A 238 -25.63 -17.77 17.40
CA ASP A 238 -26.45 -17.04 18.35
C ASP A 238 -27.72 -16.55 17.64
N VAL A 239 -28.88 -16.85 18.21
CA VAL A 239 -30.17 -16.62 17.56
C VAL A 239 -31.04 -15.78 18.47
N LEU A 240 -31.56 -14.67 17.93
CA LEU A 240 -32.61 -13.88 18.53
C LEU A 240 -33.83 -13.85 17.61
N VAL A 241 -35.01 -14.05 18.18
CA VAL A 241 -36.29 -13.94 17.47
C VAL A 241 -37.10 -12.78 18.03
N ASN A 242 -37.82 -12.08 17.15
CA ASN A 242 -38.79 -11.07 17.55
C ASN A 242 -40.20 -11.56 17.23
N ALA A 243 -41.06 -11.55 18.25
CA ALA A 243 -42.44 -12.04 18.15
C ALA A 243 -43.51 -10.94 18.19
N GLY A 244 -43.12 -9.65 18.19
CA GLY A 244 -44.08 -8.56 18.37
C GLY A 244 -43.47 -7.24 18.87
N ALA A 245 -44.32 -6.42 19.49
CA ALA A 245 -44.06 -5.00 19.80
C ALA A 245 -43.08 -4.77 20.97
N GLY A 246 -41.85 -5.31 20.90
CA GLY A 246 -40.72 -4.70 21.61
C GLY A 246 -39.58 -5.62 22.05
N GLY A 247 -39.75 -6.94 22.04
CA GLY A 247 -38.76 -7.88 22.62
C GLY A 247 -37.95 -8.67 21.59
N TRP A 248 -36.65 -8.86 21.86
CA TRP A 248 -35.83 -9.90 21.24
C TRP A 248 -35.66 -11.01 22.27
N TYR A 249 -35.99 -12.24 21.87
CA TYR A 249 -35.95 -13.42 22.74
C TYR A 249 -34.81 -14.32 22.28
N GLY A 250 -34.01 -14.81 23.22
CA GLY A 250 -33.01 -15.84 22.99
C GLY A 250 -33.59 -17.25 23.10
N PRO A 251 -32.82 -18.28 22.75
CA PRO A 251 -33.25 -19.66 22.90
C PRO A 251 -33.50 -19.98 24.38
N GLY A 252 -34.66 -20.57 24.68
CA GLY A 252 -35.04 -20.95 26.04
C GLY A 252 -35.67 -19.84 26.89
N ASP A 253 -35.78 -18.60 26.38
CA ASP A 253 -36.58 -17.57 27.04
C ASP A 253 -38.07 -17.94 26.99
N ARG A 254 -38.70 -18.07 28.15
CA ARG A 254 -40.15 -18.28 28.26
C ARG A 254 -40.85 -16.95 28.42
N TYR A 255 -41.50 -16.48 27.36
CA TYR A 255 -42.38 -15.33 27.39
C TYR A 255 -43.71 -15.69 26.74
N ASP A 256 -44.83 -15.51 27.44
CA ASP A 256 -46.18 -15.88 26.96
C ASP A 256 -46.28 -17.31 26.40
N ASP A 257 -45.68 -18.30 27.07
CA ASP A 257 -45.66 -19.70 26.63
C ASP A 257 -45.00 -19.96 25.27
N HIS A 258 -44.10 -19.08 24.85
CA HIS A 258 -43.35 -19.27 23.61
C HIS A 258 -41.98 -19.87 23.91
N GLU A 259 -41.74 -21.11 23.48
CA GLU A 259 -40.44 -21.77 23.56
C GLU A 259 -40.04 -22.21 22.14
N TYR A 260 -38.88 -21.71 21.68
CA TYR A 260 -38.25 -22.18 20.46
C TYR A 260 -36.90 -22.81 20.78
N SER A 261 -36.56 -23.82 19.99
CA SER A 261 -35.22 -24.38 19.92
C SER A 261 -34.74 -24.31 18.49
N TYR A 262 -33.43 -24.45 18.30
CA TYR A 262 -32.86 -24.59 16.97
C TYR A 262 -31.77 -25.63 16.95
N LYS A 263 -31.48 -26.14 15.77
CA LYS A 263 -30.29 -26.93 15.48
C LYS A 263 -29.71 -26.51 14.14
N VAL A 264 -28.40 -26.64 14.01
CA VAL A 264 -27.74 -26.56 12.71
C VAL A 264 -27.91 -27.92 12.03
N ASN A 265 -28.36 -27.91 10.77
CA ASN A 265 -28.47 -29.11 9.94
C ASN A 265 -27.95 -28.82 8.53
N GLY A 266 -26.79 -29.40 8.19
CA GLY A 266 -26.15 -29.21 6.90
C GLY A 266 -25.68 -27.76 6.69
N SER A 267 -26.39 -26.98 5.89
CA SER A 267 -26.08 -25.54 5.68
C SER A 267 -27.20 -24.61 6.16
N ASN A 268 -28.14 -25.17 6.94
CA ASN A 268 -29.33 -24.48 7.39
C ASN A 268 -29.42 -24.46 8.92
N LEU A 269 -30.14 -23.47 9.43
CA LEU A 269 -30.63 -23.43 10.79
C LEU A 269 -32.09 -23.89 10.79
N GLU A 270 -32.38 -24.95 11.52
CA GLU A 270 -33.74 -25.48 11.68
C GLU A 270 -34.31 -25.07 13.03
N PHE A 271 -35.38 -24.29 13.02
CA PHE A 271 -36.16 -23.95 14.21
C PHE A 271 -37.17 -25.04 14.49
N ASN A 272 -37.35 -25.38 15.77
CA ASN A 272 -38.47 -26.19 16.23
C ASN A 272 -39.24 -25.40 17.29
N PHE A 273 -40.53 -25.22 17.04
CA PHE A 273 -41.44 -24.53 17.95
C PHE A 273 -42.16 -25.54 18.84
N ALA A 274 -42.09 -25.37 20.15
CA ALA A 274 -42.80 -26.22 21.08
C ALA A 274 -44.32 -26.02 20.89
N ALA A 275 -45.06 -27.12 20.73
CA ALA A 275 -46.51 -27.09 20.62
C ALA A 275 -47.14 -26.77 21.97
N VAL A 276 -47.50 -25.52 22.19
CA VAL A 276 -48.32 -25.11 23.34
C VAL A 276 -49.73 -24.87 22.82
N SER A 277 -50.77 -25.40 23.49
CA SER A 277 -52.13 -25.31 22.98
C SER A 277 -52.55 -23.83 22.88
N GLY A 278 -52.78 -23.35 21.65
CA GLY A 278 -53.07 -21.94 21.38
C GLY A 278 -51.89 -21.10 20.90
N CYS A 279 -50.78 -21.73 20.48
CA CYS A 279 -49.57 -21.05 20.01
C CYS A 279 -49.88 -19.94 18.97
N GLN A 280 -49.70 -18.68 19.39
CA GLN A 280 -49.77 -17.47 18.54
C GLN A 280 -48.37 -16.86 18.33
N PHE A 281 -47.30 -17.64 18.51
CA PHE A 281 -45.93 -17.19 18.28
C PHE A 281 -45.66 -16.91 16.81
N ILE A 282 -45.90 -15.67 16.41
CA ILE A 282 -45.58 -15.22 15.07
C ILE A 282 -44.17 -14.64 15.14
N ILE A 283 -43.18 -15.39 14.64
CA ILE A 283 -41.88 -14.78 14.37
C ILE A 283 -42.11 -13.76 13.28
N ARG A 284 -41.68 -12.53 13.55
CA ARG A 284 -41.71 -11.43 12.57
C ARG A 284 -40.34 -11.18 11.98
N GLN A 285 -39.30 -11.40 12.79
CA GLN A 285 -37.91 -11.15 12.44
C GLN A 285 -36.99 -12.09 13.21
N TYR A 286 -35.85 -12.40 12.61
CA TYR A 286 -34.76 -13.10 13.29
C TYR A 286 -33.43 -12.40 13.04
N ARG A 287 -32.57 -12.44 14.05
CA ARG A 287 -31.16 -12.05 13.99
C ARG A 287 -30.33 -13.26 14.35
N ILE A 288 -29.56 -13.75 13.38
CA ILE A 288 -28.71 -14.92 13.57
C ILE A 288 -27.28 -14.48 13.35
N LEU A 289 -26.47 -14.49 14.40
CA LEU A 289 -25.04 -14.29 14.31
C LEU A 289 -24.37 -15.66 14.17
N VAL A 290 -23.69 -15.88 13.05
CA VAL A 290 -22.93 -17.10 12.78
C VAL A 290 -21.45 -16.79 12.83
N THR A 291 -20.71 -17.49 13.68
CA THR A 291 -19.24 -17.51 13.66
C THR A 291 -18.79 -18.80 13.00
N TYR A 292 -17.95 -18.70 11.97
CA TYR A 292 -17.51 -19.86 11.20
C TYR A 292 -16.05 -19.76 10.76
N SER A 293 -15.38 -20.90 10.68
CA SER A 293 -13.97 -21.04 10.33
C SER A 293 -13.72 -20.97 8.82
N SER A 294 -12.49 -20.65 8.43
CA SER A 294 -12.02 -20.68 7.04
C SER A 294 -11.96 -22.10 6.46
N THR A 295 -11.74 -23.10 7.31
CA THR A 295 -11.59 -24.52 6.96
C THR A 295 -12.59 -25.37 7.74
N ASN A 296 -12.80 -26.63 7.33
CA ASN A 296 -13.60 -27.56 8.12
C ASN A 296 -12.95 -27.82 9.49
N LEU A 297 -13.79 -27.94 10.50
CA LEU A 297 -13.45 -28.32 11.86
C LEU A 297 -13.42 -29.85 11.92
N THR A 298 -12.36 -30.40 12.51
CA THR A 298 -12.27 -31.82 12.84
C THR A 298 -12.81 -31.99 14.26
N TYR A 299 -13.95 -32.67 14.38
CA TYR A 299 -14.56 -33.05 15.65
C TYR A 299 -14.06 -34.42 16.10
#